data_AF-M1BQC1-F1
#
_entry.id   AF-M1BQC1-F1
#
_cell.length_a   1.000
_cell.length_b   1.000
_cell.length_c   1.000
_cell.angle_alpha   90.00
_cell.angle_beta   90.00
_cell.angle_gamma   90.00
#
_symmetry.space_group_name_H-M   'P 1'
#
loop_
_entity.id
_entity.type
_entity.pdbx_description
1 polymer ?
#
loop_
_entity_poly.entity_id
_entity_poly.type
_entity_poly.pdbx_seq_one_letter_code
_entity_poly.pdbx_strand_id
1 'polypeptide(L)'
;MDFQKNTITAQNRKDPNQNTGISIHACKIIATSDLQASKGSFPTYLGRPWKLYSRTVVMLSYLGDHIHPHGWLEWNATFALDTLYYGEYMNYGPGAAVGQRVKWPGYHVINSTDEASKFTVAQFIFGSSWLPSTGVAFLAGLST
;
A
#
# COMPACT_ATOMS: atom_id res chain seq x y z
N MET A 1 -11.79 -16.45 -18.35
CA MET A 1 -11.37 -15.60 -17.21
C MET A 1 -10.63 -14.35 -17.68
N ASP A 2 -10.76 -14.01 -18.96
CA ASP A 2 -10.11 -12.84 -19.52
C ASP A 2 -10.62 -11.60 -18.79
N PHE A 3 -9.74 -10.61 -18.57
CA PHE A 3 -9.99 -9.34 -17.88
C PHE A 3 -10.01 -9.35 -16.34
N GLN A 4 -9.72 -10.47 -15.66
CA GLN A 4 -9.51 -10.42 -14.21
C GLN A 4 -8.25 -9.62 -13.85
N LYS A 5 -8.32 -8.89 -12.74
CA LYS A 5 -7.24 -8.05 -12.22
C LYS A 5 -7.04 -8.38 -10.74
N ASN A 6 -5.79 -8.48 -10.31
CA ASN A 6 -5.45 -8.73 -8.91
C ASN A 6 -5.30 -7.41 -8.17
N THR A 7 -5.80 -7.34 -6.94
CA THR A 7 -5.56 -6.22 -6.03
C THR A 7 -5.15 -6.74 -4.67
N ILE A 8 -4.02 -6.26 -4.15
CA ILE A 8 -3.50 -6.68 -2.84
C ILE A 8 -4.37 -6.12 -1.71
N THR A 9 -4.87 -4.89 -1.85
CA THR A 9 -5.69 -4.23 -0.84
C THR A 9 -7.01 -3.67 -1.39
N ALA A 10 -8.03 -3.62 -0.52
CA ALA A 10 -9.31 -2.95 -0.78
C ALA A 10 -9.81 -2.31 0.53
N GLN A 11 -9.27 -1.15 0.89
CA GLN A 11 -9.47 -0.56 2.21
C GLN A 11 -10.83 0.18 2.33
N ASN A 12 -11.49 0.06 3.49
CA ASN A 12 -12.91 0.38 3.71
C ASN A 12 -13.16 1.63 4.59
N ARG A 13 -12.22 2.58 4.68
CA ARG A 13 -12.42 3.79 5.50
C ARG A 13 -13.49 4.68 4.87
N LYS A 14 -14.55 4.96 5.62
CA LYS A 14 -15.76 5.68 5.15
C LYS A 14 -15.83 7.12 5.60
N ASP A 15 -15.08 7.48 6.64
CA ASP A 15 -15.12 8.79 7.26
C ASP A 15 -13.67 9.27 7.51
N PRO A 16 -13.35 10.54 7.21
CA PRO A 16 -11.98 11.05 7.34
C PRO A 16 -11.50 11.08 8.80
N ASN A 17 -12.42 11.14 9.78
CA ASN A 17 -12.13 11.17 11.22
C ASN A 17 -11.85 9.77 11.78
N GLN A 18 -12.05 8.70 11.00
CA GLN A 18 -11.64 7.36 11.39
C GLN A 18 -10.11 7.24 11.33
N ASN A 19 -9.52 6.80 12.45
CA ASN A 19 -8.10 6.52 12.60
C ASN A 19 -7.67 5.16 12.02
N THR A 20 -8.32 4.69 10.95
CA THR A 20 -8.12 3.36 10.35
C THR A 20 -7.35 3.41 9.02
N GLY A 21 -6.81 2.27 8.57
CA GLY A 21 -5.92 2.20 7.39
C GLY A 21 -5.25 0.84 7.28
N ILE A 22 -4.58 0.58 6.16
CA ILE A 22 -3.67 -0.55 5.99
C ILE A 22 -2.24 0.01 5.85
N SER A 23 -1.31 -0.50 6.64
CA SER A 23 0.13 -0.20 6.53
C SER A 23 0.88 -1.49 6.20
N ILE A 24 1.55 -1.52 5.04
CA ILE A 24 2.43 -2.61 4.63
C ILE A 24 3.86 -2.09 4.76
N HIS A 25 4.56 -2.57 5.78
CA HIS A 25 5.84 -2.01 6.21
C HIS A 25 6.91 -3.11 6.32
N ALA A 26 8.05 -2.91 5.66
CA ALA A 26 9.16 -3.86 5.64
C ALA A 26 8.78 -5.26 5.12
N CYS A 27 7.89 -5.32 4.11
CA CYS A 27 7.40 -6.56 3.52
C CYS A 27 8.05 -6.87 2.16
N LYS A 28 7.79 -8.09 1.67
CA LYS A 28 8.06 -8.49 0.28
C LYS A 28 6.75 -8.80 -0.42
N ILE A 29 6.42 -8.04 -1.46
CA ILE A 29 5.26 -8.27 -2.33
C ILE A 29 5.78 -8.96 -3.59
N ILE A 30 5.47 -10.24 -3.74
CA ILE A 30 6.00 -11.11 -4.80
C ILE A 30 4.88 -11.94 -5.45
N ALA A 31 5.10 -12.31 -6.71
CA ALA A 31 4.24 -13.25 -7.40
C ALA A 31 4.58 -14.69 -6.99
N THR A 32 3.55 -15.53 -6.92
CA THR A 32 3.72 -16.99 -6.92
C THR A 32 4.25 -17.46 -8.29
N SER A 33 4.78 -18.68 -8.35
CA SER A 33 5.44 -19.20 -9.55
C SER A 33 4.52 -19.26 -10.77
N ASP A 34 3.25 -19.57 -10.58
CA ASP A 34 2.21 -19.62 -11.63
C ASP A 34 1.82 -18.22 -12.15
N LEU A 35 1.71 -17.23 -11.26
CA LEU A 35 1.50 -15.83 -11.66
C LEU A 35 2.72 -15.28 -12.38
N GLN A 36 3.94 -15.64 -11.97
CA GLN A 36 5.16 -15.24 -12.66
C GLN A 36 5.24 -15.88 -14.06
N ALA A 37 4.85 -17.15 -14.21
CA ALA A 37 4.81 -17.83 -15.51
C ALA A 37 3.75 -17.25 -16.47
N SER A 38 2.73 -16.59 -15.92
CA SER A 38 1.65 -15.92 -16.68
C SER A 38 1.71 -14.39 -16.58
N LYS A 39 2.92 -13.85 -16.33
CA LYS A 39 3.13 -12.41 -16.14
C LYS A 39 2.64 -11.62 -17.36
N GLY A 40 1.84 -10.60 -17.10
CA GLY A 40 1.22 -9.75 -18.13
C GLY A 40 -0.20 -10.16 -18.51
N SER A 41 -0.59 -11.42 -18.26
CA SER A 41 -1.98 -11.87 -18.45
C SER A 41 -2.91 -11.43 -17.32
N PHE A 42 -2.37 -11.31 -16.10
CA PHE A 42 -3.13 -10.94 -14.90
C PHE A 42 -2.48 -9.72 -14.20
N PRO A 43 -2.87 -8.49 -14.58
CA PRO A 43 -2.29 -7.29 -14.00
C PRO A 43 -2.58 -7.22 -12.49
N THR A 44 -1.55 -6.88 -11.71
CA THR A 44 -1.63 -6.82 -10.24
C THR A 44 -1.37 -5.41 -9.75
N TYR A 45 -2.23 -4.93 -8.85
CA TYR A 45 -2.17 -3.58 -8.28
C TYR A 45 -2.06 -3.65 -6.75
N LEU A 46 -1.42 -2.64 -6.16
CA LEU A 46 -1.28 -2.46 -4.70
C LEU A 46 -2.63 -2.33 -4.01
N GLY A 47 -3.63 -1.76 -4.69
CA GLY A 47 -5.00 -1.77 -4.19
C GLY A 47 -6.00 -0.98 -5.02
N ARG A 48 -7.24 -0.95 -4.52
CA ARG A 48 -8.36 -0.17 -5.05
C ARG A 48 -9.27 0.37 -3.94
N PRO A 49 -9.83 1.58 -4.08
CA PRO A 49 -10.54 2.25 -2.98
C PRO A 49 -11.97 1.72 -2.80
N TRP A 50 -12.16 0.77 -1.89
CA TRP A 50 -13.50 0.23 -1.64
C TRP A 50 -14.45 1.30 -1.05
N LYS A 51 -13.90 2.31 -0.37
CA LYS A 51 -14.65 3.47 0.16
C LYS A 51 -13.96 4.79 -0.07
N LEU A 52 -14.74 5.86 0.11
CA LEU A 52 -14.41 7.24 -0.25
C LEU A 52 -13.08 7.72 0.35
N TYR A 53 -12.78 7.33 1.59
CA TYR A 53 -11.55 7.77 2.28
C TYR A 53 -10.53 6.64 2.41
N SER A 54 -10.53 5.68 1.48
CA SER A 54 -9.62 4.53 1.48
C SER A 54 -8.19 4.97 1.79
N ARG A 55 -7.54 4.30 2.75
CA ARG A 55 -6.20 4.67 3.21
C ARG A 55 -5.27 3.48 3.31
N THR A 56 -4.26 3.45 2.44
CA THR A 56 -3.26 2.39 2.37
C THR A 56 -1.88 3.00 2.16
N VAL A 57 -0.89 2.54 2.92
CA VAL A 57 0.52 2.91 2.71
C VAL A 57 1.36 1.65 2.53
N VAL A 58 2.24 1.67 1.53
CA VAL A 58 3.26 0.65 1.30
C VAL A 58 4.62 1.30 1.45
N MET A 59 5.40 0.87 2.43
CA MET A 59 6.66 1.53 2.77
C MET A 59 7.78 0.56 3.12
N LEU A 60 9.00 0.95 2.75
CA LEU A 60 10.24 0.19 2.97
C LEU A 60 10.12 -1.28 2.51
N SER A 61 9.33 -1.53 1.46
CA SER A 61 8.97 -2.87 1.02
C SER A 61 9.54 -3.19 -0.35
N TYR A 62 9.88 -4.47 -0.57
CA TYR A 62 10.25 -4.97 -1.88
C TYR A 62 9.00 -5.17 -2.74
N LEU A 63 8.99 -4.60 -3.94
CA LEU A 63 7.93 -4.78 -4.92
C LEU A 63 8.46 -5.54 -6.14
N GLY A 64 7.91 -6.73 -6.37
CA GLY A 64 8.22 -7.55 -7.55
C GLY A 64 7.73 -6.92 -8.86
N ASP A 65 8.27 -7.40 -9.97
CA ASP A 65 8.04 -6.84 -11.31
C ASP A 65 6.65 -7.12 -11.90
N HIS A 66 5.84 -7.91 -11.20
CA HIS A 66 4.44 -8.18 -11.50
C HIS A 66 3.50 -7.03 -11.08
N ILE A 67 3.96 -6.09 -10.26
CA ILE A 67 3.19 -4.89 -9.90
C ILE A 67 3.07 -3.99 -11.13
N HIS A 68 1.83 -3.71 -11.52
CA HIS A 68 1.52 -2.88 -12.68
C HIS A 68 2.09 -1.46 -12.50
N PRO A 69 2.66 -0.82 -13.54
CA PRO A 69 3.31 0.49 -13.40
C PRO A 69 2.42 1.60 -12.84
N HIS A 70 1.11 1.56 -13.13
CA HIS A 70 0.12 2.46 -12.52
C HIS A 70 0.02 2.33 -10.98
N GLY A 71 0.40 1.18 -10.42
CA GLY A 71 0.43 0.89 -8.99
C GLY A 71 -0.95 0.64 -8.37
N TRP A 72 -1.91 1.50 -8.66
CA TRP A 72 -3.24 1.51 -8.04
C TRP A 72 -4.33 1.41 -9.09
N LEU A 73 -5.45 0.80 -8.73
CA LEU A 73 -6.59 0.55 -9.63
C LEU A 73 -7.83 1.30 -9.14
N GLU A 74 -8.55 1.94 -10.05
CA GLU A 74 -9.81 2.60 -9.75
C GLU A 74 -10.82 1.59 -9.18
N TRP A 75 -11.70 2.04 -8.28
CA TRP A 75 -12.86 1.23 -7.90
C TRP A 75 -13.95 1.33 -8.95
N ASN A 76 -14.35 2.56 -9.28
CA ASN A 76 -15.31 2.87 -10.34
C ASN A 76 -15.08 4.31 -10.85
N ALA A 77 -14.61 4.45 -12.09
CA ALA A 77 -14.30 5.73 -12.72
C ALA A 77 -13.50 6.65 -11.77
N THR A 78 -14.06 7.81 -11.41
CA THR A 78 -13.41 8.82 -10.59
C THR A 78 -13.73 8.74 -9.09
N PHE A 79 -14.45 7.70 -8.66
CA PHE A 79 -14.81 7.52 -7.25
C PHE A 79 -13.58 7.49 -6.33
N ALA A 80 -13.62 8.30 -5.27
CA ALA A 80 -12.62 8.40 -4.20
C ALA A 80 -11.24 8.93 -4.59
N LEU A 81 -10.95 9.18 -5.87
CA LEU A 81 -9.59 9.50 -6.34
C LEU A 81 -9.03 10.81 -5.74
N ASP A 82 -9.93 11.71 -5.33
CA ASP A 82 -9.65 12.99 -4.69
C ASP A 82 -9.55 12.93 -3.17
N THR A 83 -10.12 11.90 -2.55
CA THR A 83 -10.38 11.81 -1.10
C THR A 83 -9.67 10.64 -0.41
N LEU A 84 -9.24 9.64 -1.19
CA LEU A 84 -8.37 8.56 -0.71
C LEU A 84 -6.99 9.07 -0.31
N TYR A 85 -6.25 8.25 0.44
CA TYR A 85 -4.83 8.48 0.70
C TYR A 85 -4.06 7.19 0.40
N TYR A 86 -3.37 7.15 -0.74
CA TYR A 86 -2.47 6.06 -1.11
C TYR A 86 -1.03 6.52 -1.17
N GLY A 87 -0.21 5.95 -0.30
CA GLY A 87 1.17 6.36 -0.11
C GLY A 87 2.18 5.27 -0.45
N GLU A 88 3.25 5.67 -1.13
CA GLU A 88 4.45 4.84 -1.31
C GLU A 88 5.67 5.58 -0.72
N TYR A 89 6.44 4.92 0.16
CA TYR A 89 7.63 5.49 0.81
C TYR A 89 8.82 4.54 0.73
N MET A 90 9.89 4.95 0.04
CA MET A 90 11.17 4.20 -0.02
C MET A 90 11.02 2.70 -0.33
N ASN A 91 10.05 2.33 -1.18
CA ASN A 91 9.96 0.97 -1.70
C ASN A 91 11.10 0.70 -2.69
N TYR A 92 11.45 -0.56 -2.84
CA TYR A 92 12.56 -0.99 -3.70
C TYR A 92 12.20 -2.23 -4.52
N GLY A 93 13.05 -2.56 -5.49
CA GLY A 93 12.80 -3.66 -6.43
C GLY A 93 12.15 -3.20 -7.74
N PRO A 94 12.00 -4.11 -8.70
CA PRO A 94 11.62 -3.78 -10.07
C PRO A 94 10.20 -3.21 -10.22
N GLY A 95 9.28 -3.49 -9.29
CA GLY A 95 7.92 -2.93 -9.28
C GLY A 95 7.79 -1.58 -8.55
N ALA A 96 8.87 -1.06 -7.95
CA ALA A 96 8.82 0.11 -7.08
C ALA A 96 8.96 1.46 -7.80
N ALA A 97 9.26 1.46 -9.10
CA ALA A 97 9.38 2.70 -9.86
C ALA A 97 8.05 3.48 -9.87
N VAL A 98 8.08 4.73 -9.41
CA VAL A 98 6.87 5.57 -9.28
C VAL A 98 6.56 6.43 -10.50
N GLY A 99 7.45 6.49 -11.50
CA GLY A 99 7.35 7.43 -12.63
C GLY A 99 6.12 7.25 -13.54
N GLN A 100 5.48 6.09 -13.49
CA GLN A 100 4.26 5.78 -14.27
C GLN A 100 3.02 5.56 -13.39
N ARG A 101 3.10 5.90 -12.10
CA ARG A 101 1.97 5.77 -11.18
C ARG A 101 0.82 6.69 -11.62
N VAL A 102 -0.37 6.32 -11.17
CA VAL A 102 -1.57 7.15 -11.34
C VAL A 102 -1.34 8.59 -10.85
N LYS A 103 -2.02 9.56 -11.48
CA LYS A 103 -1.91 10.99 -11.15
C LYS A 103 -3.08 11.49 -10.28
N TRP A 104 -3.67 10.61 -9.48
CA TRP A 104 -4.82 10.97 -8.65
C TRP A 104 -4.39 11.94 -7.54
N PRO A 105 -5.24 12.92 -7.16
CA PRO A 105 -4.92 13.83 -6.06
C PRO A 105 -4.62 13.13 -4.72
N GLY A 106 -5.30 12.01 -4.44
CA GLY A 106 -5.09 11.20 -3.24
C GLY A 106 -3.89 10.24 -3.30
N TYR A 107 -3.16 10.17 -4.43
CA TYR A 107 -1.93 9.37 -4.52
C TYR A 107 -0.71 10.22 -4.17
N HIS A 108 0.18 9.67 -3.35
CA HIS A 108 1.34 10.36 -2.81
C HIS A 108 2.60 9.49 -2.92
N VAL A 109 3.62 10.02 -3.61
CA VAL A 109 5.01 9.62 -3.34
C VAL A 109 5.43 10.34 -2.08
N ILE A 110 5.53 9.61 -0.97
CA ILE A 110 5.87 10.20 0.31
C ILE A 110 7.39 10.44 0.33
N ASN A 111 7.79 11.71 0.50
CA ASN A 111 9.19 12.11 0.62
C ASN A 111 9.56 12.57 2.04
N SER A 112 8.57 12.69 2.93
CA SER A 112 8.78 13.09 4.32
C SER A 112 8.79 11.89 5.24
N THR A 113 9.87 11.76 6.02
CA THR A 113 9.99 10.76 7.09
C THR A 113 8.92 10.96 8.17
N ASP A 114 8.53 12.20 8.47
CA ASP A 114 7.48 12.49 9.45
C ASP A 114 6.12 11.99 8.96
N GLU A 115 5.83 12.14 7.66
CA GLU A 115 4.59 11.65 7.06
C GLU A 115 4.55 10.12 7.06
N ALA A 116 5.63 9.46 6.65
CA ALA A 116 5.72 8.00 6.67
C ALA A 116 5.65 7.44 8.11
N SER A 117 6.21 8.16 9.10
CA SER A 117 6.24 7.73 10.50
C SER A 117 4.84 7.55 11.10
N LYS A 118 3.84 8.28 10.60
CA LYS A 118 2.43 8.14 11.01
C LYS A 118 1.85 6.75 10.78
N PHE A 119 2.43 5.99 9.85
CA PHE A 119 1.98 4.64 9.47
C PHE A 119 2.81 3.52 10.10
N THR A 120 3.75 3.86 11.00
CA THR A 120 4.56 2.88 11.74
C THR A 120 3.79 2.25 12.90
N VAL A 121 4.31 1.16 13.44
CA VAL A 121 3.69 0.45 14.57
C VAL A 121 3.51 1.36 15.78
N ALA A 122 4.52 2.17 16.11
CA ALA A 122 4.50 3.05 17.27
C ALA A 122 3.41 4.12 17.18
N GLN A 123 3.18 4.70 16.00
CA GLN A 123 2.22 5.81 15.84
C GLN A 123 0.83 5.34 15.41
N PHE A 124 0.75 4.35 14.52
CA PHE A 124 -0.51 3.98 13.89
C PHE A 124 -1.39 3.12 14.79
N ILE A 125 -0.78 2.23 15.56
CA ILE A 125 -1.48 1.27 16.44
C ILE A 125 -1.02 1.35 17.89
N PHE A 126 -0.24 2.38 18.23
CA PHE A 126 0.35 2.56 19.56
C PHE A 126 1.09 1.31 20.05
N GLY A 127 1.72 0.57 19.13
CA GLY A 127 2.20 -0.79 19.38
C GLY A 127 3.22 -0.92 20.52
N SER A 128 4.01 0.14 20.77
CA SER A 128 5.01 0.15 21.83
C SER A 128 4.42 -0.01 23.24
N SER A 129 3.12 0.25 23.45
CA SER A 129 2.48 0.11 24.76
C SER A 129 2.02 -1.32 25.07
N TRP A 130 1.86 -2.17 24.06
CA TRP A 130 1.20 -3.48 24.23
C TRP A 130 1.89 -4.65 23.53
N LEU A 131 2.64 -4.43 22.44
CA LEU A 131 3.37 -5.52 21.76
C LEU A 131 4.49 -6.14 22.61
N PRO A 132 5.26 -5.39 23.45
CA PRO A 132 6.33 -6.01 24.23
C PRO A 132 5.89 -7.16 25.13
N SER A 133 4.67 -7.11 25.68
CA SER A 133 4.15 -8.17 26.55
C SER A 133 3.75 -9.44 25.79
N THR A 134 3.62 -9.37 24.46
CA THR A 134 3.28 -10.52 23.62
C THR A 134 4.49 -11.40 23.28
N GLY A 135 5.71 -10.89 23.46
CA GLY A 135 6.95 -11.57 23.08
C GLY A 135 7.24 -11.61 21.56
N VAL A 136 6.38 -11.02 20.72
CA VAL A 136 6.62 -10.94 19.28
C VAL A 136 7.71 -9.92 18.97
N ALA A 137 8.59 -10.24 18.02
CA ALA A 137 9.50 -9.26 17.45
C ALA A 137 8.72 -8.25 16.60
N PHE A 138 8.99 -6.96 16.78
CA PHE A 138 8.37 -5.90 15.99
C PHE A 138 9.32 -4.74 15.75
N LEU A 139 9.10 -4.03 14.64
CA LEU A 139 9.77 -2.77 14.32
C LEU A 139 8.83 -1.62 14.66
N ALA A 140 9.22 -0.78 15.62
CA ALA A 140 8.37 0.29 16.14
C ALA A 140 8.27 1.48 15.17
N GLY A 141 9.37 1.91 14.57
CA GLY A 141 9.49 3.10 13.70
C GLY A 141 9.96 2.78 12.28
N LEU A 142 10.52 3.76 11.56
CA LEU A 142 11.02 3.59 10.18
C LEU A 142 12.45 3.05 10.08
N SER A 143 13.18 3.03 11.19
CA SER A 143 14.55 2.52 11.29
C SER A 143 14.64 1.47 12.38
N THR A 144 15.49 0.47 12.17
CA THR A 144 16.02 -0.40 13.23
C THR A 144 16.98 0.36 14.12
#